data_AF-A0A1Y3APG8-F1
#
_entry.id   AF-A0A1Y3APG8-F1
#
_cell.length_a   1.000
_cell.length_b   1.000
_cell.length_c   1.000
_cell.angle_alpha   90.00
_cell.angle_beta   90.00
_cell.angle_gamma   90.00
#
_symmetry.space_group_name_H-M   'P 1'
#
loop_
_entity.id
_entity.type
_entity.pdbx_description
1 polymer ?
#
loop_
_entity_poly.entity_id
_entity_poly.type
_entity_poly.pdbx_seq_one_letter_code
_entity_poly.pdbx_strand_id
1 'polypeptide(L)'
;TYRKGKKQTAIKVFTIADESYYLLIQKVPTLSGVNVDEDLRNLCDTFGTIEEFELVDYPQRESFTNVYLVKYERIIDAIRAKKRLDDYEFLGSILHVCYAPEHETIDDIRKKLTARKRYVGIKLSQCTNLLKNK
;
A
#
# COMPACT_ATOMS: atom_id res chain seq x y z
N THR A 1 12.81 6.64 -26.13
CA THR A 1 11.98 7.36 -27.14
C THR A 1 11.20 8.44 -26.45
N TYR A 2 11.35 9.69 -26.90
CA TYR A 2 10.85 10.96 -26.33
C TYR A 2 9.30 11.09 -26.19
N ARG A 3 8.52 10.06 -26.57
CA ARG A 3 7.03 10.08 -26.60
C ARG A 3 6.38 8.79 -26.06
N LYS A 4 6.97 8.08 -25.10
CA LYS A 4 6.23 7.06 -24.34
C LYS A 4 5.57 7.74 -23.13
N GLY A 5 4.24 7.69 -23.04
CA GLY A 5 3.54 8.14 -21.84
C GLY A 5 4.01 7.34 -20.62
N LYS A 6 4.24 8.00 -19.48
CA LYS A 6 4.69 7.37 -18.23
C LYS A 6 3.71 6.33 -17.66
N LYS A 7 2.46 6.28 -18.14
CA LYS A 7 1.46 5.32 -17.65
C LYS A 7 1.73 3.93 -18.21
N GLN A 8 2.07 2.99 -17.34
CA GLN A 8 1.97 1.56 -17.66
C GLN A 8 0.51 1.25 -18.06
N THR A 9 0.32 0.82 -19.31
CA THR A 9 -1.00 0.41 -19.83
C THR A 9 -1.36 -1.03 -19.47
N ALA A 10 -0.41 -1.80 -18.94
CA ALA A 10 -0.65 -3.16 -18.48
C ALA A 10 -1.53 -3.14 -17.22
N ILE A 11 -2.64 -3.88 -17.27
CA ILE A 11 -3.53 -4.04 -16.12
C ILE A 11 -2.84 -4.95 -15.10
N LYS A 12 -2.58 -4.43 -13.90
CA LYS A 12 -2.16 -5.23 -12.75
C LYS A 12 -3.42 -5.66 -11.99
N VAL A 13 -3.60 -6.96 -11.80
CA VAL A 13 -4.68 -7.53 -10.99
C VAL A 13 -4.09 -7.93 -9.65
N PHE A 14 -4.64 -7.40 -8.57
CA PHE A 14 -4.30 -7.80 -7.21
C PHE A 14 -5.41 -8.70 -6.69
N THR A 15 -5.02 -9.87 -6.19
CA THR A 15 -5.89 -10.76 -5.43
C THR A 15 -5.82 -10.42 -3.95
N ILE A 16 -6.67 -11.07 -3.15
CA ILE A 16 -6.61 -10.91 -1.70
C ILE A 16 -5.29 -11.40 -1.07
N ALA A 17 -4.59 -12.31 -1.75
CA ALA A 17 -3.30 -12.79 -1.30
C ALA A 17 -2.19 -11.79 -1.63
N ASP A 18 -2.33 -11.05 -2.73
CA ASP A 18 -1.36 -10.02 -3.15
C ASP A 18 -1.53 -8.71 -2.36
N GLU A 19 -2.77 -8.36 -1.99
CA GLU A 19 -3.05 -7.21 -1.13
C GLU A 19 -2.67 -7.51 0.33
N SER A 20 -2.06 -6.53 1.00
CA SER A 20 -1.65 -6.65 2.39
C SER A 20 -1.94 -5.38 3.20
N TYR A 21 -2.00 -5.53 4.52
CA TYR A 21 -1.95 -4.41 5.47
C TYR A 21 -0.59 -3.72 5.49
N TYR A 22 0.46 -4.46 5.11
CA TYR A 22 1.84 -3.99 5.10
C TYR A 22 2.19 -3.45 3.71
N LEU A 23 2.82 -2.27 3.69
CA LEU A 23 3.40 -1.63 2.53
C LEU A 23 4.90 -1.46 2.72
N LEU A 24 5.65 -1.78 1.68
CA LEU A 24 7.06 -1.49 1.56
C LEU A 24 7.24 -0.24 0.71
N ILE A 25 7.75 0.84 1.31
CA ILE A 25 8.02 2.12 0.66
C ILE A 25 9.51 2.22 0.41
N GLN A 26 9.91 2.17 -0.86
CA GLN A 26 11.30 2.24 -1.30
C GLN A 26 11.60 3.61 -1.91
N LYS A 27 12.90 3.88 -2.10
CA LYS A 27 13.42 5.11 -2.73
C LYS A 27 13.15 6.37 -1.93
N VAL A 28 13.06 6.25 -0.61
CA VAL A 28 12.93 7.40 0.28
C VAL A 28 14.31 8.05 0.45
N PRO A 29 14.52 9.33 0.12
CA PRO A 29 15.86 9.91 0.13
C PRO A 29 16.40 10.08 1.55
N THR A 30 17.69 9.81 1.76
CA THR A 30 18.39 10.13 3.01
C THR A 30 18.99 11.53 2.90
N LEU A 31 18.25 12.54 3.38
CA LEU A 31 18.70 13.93 3.39
C LEU A 31 19.23 14.31 4.77
N SER A 32 20.40 14.95 4.81
CA SER A 32 20.98 15.46 6.06
C SER A 32 20.33 16.81 6.41
N GLY A 33 19.82 16.94 7.64
CA GLY A 33 19.24 18.18 8.17
C GLY A 33 17.73 18.35 7.98
N VAL A 34 17.02 17.33 7.48
CA VAL A 34 15.56 17.29 7.38
C VAL A 34 15.06 15.99 8.04
N ASN A 35 13.94 16.06 8.77
CA ASN A 35 13.30 14.90 9.40
C ASN A 35 12.48 14.11 8.37
N VAL A 36 13.15 13.44 7.43
CA VAL A 36 12.50 12.67 6.35
C VAL A 36 11.54 11.61 6.91
N ASP A 37 11.89 10.99 8.04
CA ASP A 37 11.07 9.97 8.71
C ASP A 37 9.71 10.53 9.14
N GLU A 38 9.71 11.72 9.74
CA GLU A 38 8.52 12.37 10.26
C GLU A 38 7.61 12.85 9.12
N ASP A 39 8.20 13.44 8.08
CA ASP A 39 7.47 13.86 6.88
C ASP A 39 6.80 12.66 6.17
N LEU A 40 7.53 11.55 6.05
CA LEU A 40 6.98 10.34 5.44
C LEU A 40 5.86 9.74 6.29
N ARG A 41 6.03 9.71 7.62
CA ARG A 41 5.00 9.23 8.54
C ARG A 41 3.74 10.09 8.46
N ASN A 42 3.89 11.41 8.52
CA ASN A 42 2.79 12.36 8.39
C ASN A 42 2.05 12.19 7.06
N LEU A 43 2.79 11.94 5.97
CA LEU A 43 2.20 11.63 4.66
C LEU A 43 1.39 10.33 4.71
N CYS A 44 1.93 9.28 5.33
CA CYS A 44 1.25 7.99 5.45
C CYS A 44 -0.02 8.07 6.34
N ASP A 45 0.00 8.89 7.39
CA ASP A 45 -1.12 9.10 8.31
C ASP A 45 -2.34 9.73 7.60
N THR A 46 -2.14 10.43 6.48
CA THR A 46 -3.26 11.00 5.70
C THR A 46 -4.21 9.95 5.11
N PHE A 47 -3.77 8.70 5.01
CA PHE A 47 -4.56 7.61 4.42
C PHE A 47 -5.33 6.81 5.47
N GLY A 48 -4.86 6.76 6.71
CA GLY A 48 -5.47 6.00 7.81
C GLY A 48 -4.50 5.78 8.96
N THR A 49 -4.98 5.13 10.02
CA THR A 49 -4.19 4.82 11.22
C THR A 49 -3.05 3.85 10.90
N ILE A 50 -1.82 4.27 11.23
CA ILE A 50 -0.63 3.43 11.15
C ILE A 50 -0.45 2.67 12.47
N GLU A 51 -0.35 1.35 12.39
CA GLU A 51 -0.02 0.49 13.54
C GLU A 51 1.49 0.38 13.74
N GLU A 52 2.24 0.19 12.64
CA GLU A 52 3.69 -0.02 12.67
C GLU A 52 4.34 0.83 11.57
N PHE A 53 5.46 1.48 11.91
CA PHE A 53 6.27 2.28 11.00
C PHE A 53 7.73 2.02 11.32
N GLU A 54 8.42 1.27 10.47
CA GLU A 54 9.75 0.78 10.74
C GLU A 54 10.69 1.00 9.54
N LEU A 55 11.93 1.39 9.84
CA LEU A 55 13.00 1.42 8.85
C LEU A 55 13.54 -0.01 8.69
N VAL A 56 13.54 -0.53 7.45
CA VAL A 56 13.97 -1.90 7.15
C VAL A 56 15.26 -1.90 6.35
N ASP A 57 16.18 -2.79 6.72
CA ASP A 57 17.36 -3.08 5.91
C ASP A 57 16.96 -3.98 4.73
N TYR A 58 16.90 -3.40 3.54
CA TYR A 58 16.48 -4.10 2.34
C TYR A 58 17.69 -4.45 1.47
N PRO A 59 17.88 -5.73 1.10
CA PRO A 59 19.13 -6.21 0.49
C PRO A 59 19.47 -5.61 -0.88
N GLN A 60 18.51 -4.97 -1.56
CA GLN A 60 18.71 -4.32 -2.87
C GLN A 60 18.47 -2.80 -2.83
N ARG A 61 18.65 -2.19 -1.66
CA ARG A 61 18.49 -0.74 -1.44
C ARG A 61 19.49 0.07 -2.26
N GLU A 62 19.01 1.10 -2.95
CA GLU A 62 19.87 2.06 -3.67
C GLU A 62 20.65 2.95 -2.68
N SER A 63 21.88 3.35 -3.04
CA SER A 63 22.69 4.23 -2.18
C SER A 63 21.94 5.54 -1.87
N PHE A 64 22.05 6.02 -0.63
CA PHE A 64 21.38 7.24 -0.15
C PHE A 64 19.84 7.20 -0.17
N THR A 65 19.23 6.02 -0.28
CA THR A 65 17.76 5.87 -0.17
C THR A 65 17.40 4.89 0.94
N ASN A 66 16.43 5.16 1.79
CA ASN A 66 15.88 4.28 2.81
C ASN A 66 14.68 3.47 2.28
N VAL A 67 14.37 2.38 2.98
CA VAL A 67 13.17 1.56 2.77
C VAL A 67 12.41 1.45 4.08
N TYR A 68 11.10 1.74 4.05
CA TYR A 68 10.24 1.68 5.23
C TYR A 68 9.18 0.60 5.05
N LEU A 69 8.87 -0.08 6.14
CA LEU A 69 7.72 -0.95 6.26
C LEU A 69 6.64 -0.22 7.07
N VAL A 70 5.45 -0.12 6.48
CA VAL A 70 4.31 0.57 7.09
C VAL A 70 3.14 -0.39 7.16
N LYS A 71 2.56 -0.56 8.34
CA LYS A 71 1.37 -1.36 8.56
C LYS A 71 0.19 -0.46 8.91
N TYR A 72 -0.91 -0.64 8.18
CA TYR A 72 -2.17 0.03 8.48
C TYR A 72 -3.11 -0.88 9.28
N GLU A 73 -3.92 -0.28 10.16
CA GLU A 73 -4.98 -1.00 10.88
C GLU A 73 -6.02 -1.62 9.92
N ARG A 74 -6.29 -0.93 8.81
CA ARG A 74 -7.31 -1.32 7.83
C ARG A 74 -6.70 -1.54 6.46
N ILE A 75 -7.02 -2.68 5.86
CA ILE A 75 -6.56 -3.05 4.51
C ILE A 75 -7.00 -2.03 3.44
N ILE A 76 -8.17 -1.41 3.61
CA ILE A 76 -8.68 -0.42 2.67
C ILE A 76 -7.78 0.82 2.64
N ASP A 77 -7.21 1.18 3.77
CA ASP A 77 -6.35 2.35 3.92
C ASP A 77 -4.97 2.04 3.33
N ALA A 78 -4.43 0.84 3.54
CA ALA A 78 -3.25 0.34 2.82
C ALA A 78 -3.46 0.35 1.29
N ILE A 79 -4.62 -0.11 0.79
CA ILE A 79 -4.92 -0.09 -0.66
C ILE A 79 -4.97 1.35 -1.21
N ARG A 80 -5.51 2.30 -0.45
CA ARG A 80 -5.56 3.72 -0.83
C ARG A 80 -4.17 4.33 -0.83
N ALA A 81 -3.39 4.10 0.22
CA ALA A 81 -2.02 4.55 0.34
C ALA A 81 -1.18 4.01 -0.83
N LYS A 82 -1.19 2.69 -1.10
CA LYS A 82 -0.48 2.08 -2.23
C LYS A 82 -0.86 2.70 -3.57
N LYS A 83 -2.14 2.98 -3.81
CA LYS A 83 -2.60 3.58 -5.08
C LYS A 83 -2.16 5.03 -5.26
N ARG A 84 -1.93 5.76 -4.16
CA ARG A 84 -1.62 7.19 -4.20
C ARG A 84 -0.14 7.49 -4.04
N LEU A 85 0.58 6.66 -3.28
CA LEU A 85 2.00 6.81 -2.98
C LEU A 85 2.91 6.13 -4.00
N ASP A 86 2.44 5.10 -4.71
CA ASP A 86 3.22 4.51 -5.81
C ASP A 86 3.36 5.54 -6.94
N ASP A 87 4.60 5.79 -7.38
CA ASP A 87 5.00 6.89 -8.27
C ASP A 87 4.78 8.31 -7.73
N TYR A 88 4.62 8.49 -6.41
CA TYR A 88 4.51 9.81 -5.79
C TYR A 88 5.87 10.50 -5.68
N GLU A 89 5.91 11.80 -5.97
CA GLU A 89 7.10 12.63 -5.83
C GLU A 89 7.25 13.09 -4.37
N PHE A 90 8.25 12.55 -3.68
CA PHE A 90 8.56 12.84 -2.28
C PHE A 90 10.00 13.35 -2.15
N LEU A 91 10.16 14.59 -1.71
CA LEU A 91 11.47 15.24 -1.50
C LEU A 91 12.43 15.09 -2.69
N GLY A 92 11.90 15.21 -3.92
CA GLY A 92 12.68 15.10 -5.17
C GLY A 92 12.95 13.67 -5.63
N SER A 93 12.48 12.65 -4.90
CA SER A 93 12.54 11.24 -5.30
C SER A 93 11.16 10.72 -5.69
N ILE A 94 11.11 9.73 -6.58
CA ILE A 94 9.86 9.05 -6.94
C ILE A 94 9.77 7.79 -6.09
N LEU A 95 8.77 7.74 -5.20
CA LEU A 95 8.53 6.60 -4.32
C LEU A 95 8.10 5.38 -5.12
N HIS A 96 8.56 4.22 -4.68
CA HIS A 96 8.07 2.94 -5.17
C HIS A 96 7.41 2.17 -4.04
N VAL A 97 6.13 1.84 -4.19
CA VAL A 97 5.33 1.25 -3.10
C VAL A 97 4.76 -0.10 -3.50
N CYS A 98 5.13 -1.13 -2.74
CA CYS A 98 4.68 -2.51 -2.92
C CYS A 98 3.92 -3.01 -1.70
N TYR A 99 3.03 -3.98 -1.89
CA TYR A 99 2.51 -4.75 -0.76
C TYR A 99 3.58 -5.71 -0.26
N ALA A 100 3.56 -6.01 1.04
CA ALA A 100 4.51 -6.91 1.69
C ALA A 100 3.77 -8.02 2.47
N PRO A 101 3.03 -8.92 1.79
CA PRO A 101 2.27 -9.99 2.45
C PRO A 101 3.13 -10.97 3.25
N GLU A 102 4.44 -11.06 2.99
CA GLU A 102 5.41 -11.85 3.72
C GLU A 102 5.59 -11.42 5.19
N HIS A 103 5.18 -10.20 5.54
CA HIS A 103 5.19 -9.69 6.92
C HIS A 103 3.87 -9.94 7.67
N GLU A 104 2.86 -10.52 7.02
CA GLU A 104 1.57 -10.76 7.67
C GLU A 104 1.63 -11.86 8.72
N THR A 105 1.00 -11.60 9.87
CA THR A 105 0.76 -12.62 10.87
C THR A 105 -0.46 -13.48 10.51
N ILE A 106 -0.59 -14.64 11.14
CA ILE A 106 -1.77 -15.51 10.97
C ILE A 106 -3.06 -14.77 11.31
N ASP A 107 -3.03 -13.88 12.31
CA ASP A 107 -4.20 -13.12 12.72
C ASP A 107 -4.55 -12.02 11.71
N ASP A 108 -3.56 -11.38 11.09
CA ASP A 108 -3.78 -10.44 9.98
C ASP A 108 -4.47 -11.14 8.80
N ILE A 109 -3.98 -12.33 8.42
CA ILE A 109 -4.59 -13.14 7.36
C ILE A 109 -6.03 -13.52 7.71
N ARG A 110 -6.31 -13.94 8.95
CA ARG A 110 -7.68 -14.24 9.40
C ARG A 110 -8.60 -13.02 9.32
N LYS A 111 -8.13 -11.85 9.76
CA LYS A 111 -8.86 -10.58 9.67
C LYS A 111 -9.15 -10.23 8.21
N LYS A 112 -8.13 -10.31 7.33
CA LYS A 112 -8.22 -10.06 5.88
C LYS A 112 -9.29 -10.94 5.22
N LEU A 113 -9.22 -12.25 5.43
CA LEU A 113 -10.16 -13.22 4.85
C LEU A 113 -11.59 -13.02 5.36
N THR A 114 -11.75 -12.75 6.66
CA THR A 114 -13.06 -12.51 7.27
C THR A 114 -13.72 -11.25 6.70
N ALA A 115 -12.96 -10.15 6.62
CA ALA A 115 -13.42 -8.91 6.03
C ALA A 115 -13.85 -9.10 4.57
N ARG A 116 -13.10 -9.88 3.79
CA ARG A 116 -13.46 -10.18 2.39
C ARG A 116 -14.71 -11.03 2.27
N LYS A 117 -14.84 -12.10 3.06
CA LYS A 117 -16.06 -12.93 3.06
C LYS A 117 -17.29 -12.08 3.33
N ARG A 118 -17.21 -11.18 4.31
CA ARG A 118 -18.27 -10.20 4.62
C ARG A 118 -18.58 -9.30 3.42
N TYR A 119 -17.55 -8.70 2.80
CA TYR A 119 -17.72 -7.83 1.64
C TYR A 119 -18.39 -8.56 0.46
N VAL A 120 -17.93 -9.77 0.14
CA VAL A 120 -18.49 -10.59 -0.94
C VAL A 120 -19.95 -10.94 -0.63
N GLY A 121 -20.25 -11.34 0.60
CA GLY A 121 -21.64 -11.62 1.03
C GLY A 121 -22.57 -10.41 0.84
N ILE A 122 -22.12 -9.21 1.19
CA ILE A 122 -22.87 -7.97 0.97
C ILE A 122 -23.09 -7.71 -0.54
N LYS A 123 -22.07 -7.94 -1.37
CA LYS A 123 -22.19 -7.73 -2.82
C LYS A 123 -23.13 -8.74 -3.48
N LEU A 124 -23.06 -10.00 -3.08
CA LEU A 124 -23.98 -11.02 -3.57
C LEU A 124 -25.42 -10.71 -3.19
N SER A 125 -25.69 -10.32 -1.93
CA SER A 125 -27.04 -9.95 -1.51
C SER A 125 -27.59 -8.75 -2.28
N GLN A 126 -26.77 -7.71 -2.50
CA GLN A 126 -27.12 -6.58 -3.36
C GLN A 126 -27.50 -7.02 -4.78
N CYS A 127 -26.69 -7.87 -5.41
CA CYS A 127 -26.99 -8.41 -6.74
C CYS A 127 -28.30 -9.20 -6.77
N THR A 128 -28.55 -10.06 -5.77
CA THR A 128 -29.80 -10.82 -5.70
C THR A 128 -31.03 -9.94 -5.54
N ASN A 129 -30.95 -8.85 -4.76
CA ASN A 129 -32.05 -7.91 -4.59
C ASN A 129 -32.35 -7.15 -5.89
N LEU A 130 -31.32 -6.76 -6.64
CA LEU A 130 -31.50 -6.11 -7.94
C LEU A 130 -32.17 -7.04 -8.96
N LEU A 131 -31.91 -8.34 -8.91
CA LEU A 131 -32.55 -9.33 -9.79
C LEU A 131 -34.01 -9.61 -9.41
N LYS A 132 -34.37 -9.51 -8.12
CA LYS A 132 -35.76 -9.67 -7.65
C LYS A 132 -36.66 -8.47 -7.96
N ASN A 133 -36.07 -7.30 -8.15
CA ASN A 133 -36.77 -6.05 -8.43
C ASN A 133 -36.86 -5.74 -9.94
N LYS A 134 -36.44 -6.68 -10.80
CA LYS A 134 -36.64 -6.64 -12.25
C LYS A 134 -37.76 -7.60 -12.64
#